data_AF-A0A1G1FCH7-F1
#
_entry.id   AF-A0A1G1FCH7-F1
#
_cell.length_a   1.000
_cell.length_b   1.000
_cell.length_c   1.000
_cell.angle_alpha   90.00
_cell.angle_beta   90.00
_cell.angle_gamma   90.00
#
_symmetry.space_group_name_H-M   'P 1'
#
loop_
_entity.id
_entity.type
_entity.pdbx_description
1 polymer ?
#
loop_
_entity_poly.entity_id
_entity_poly.type
_entity_poly.pdbx_seq_one_letter_code
_entity_poly.pdbx_strand_id
1 'polypeptide(L)'
;MEENRIEIDRDLCNGCGTCVTVCPTDTISLVDGKATVTGEDSIFCGHCAAICPQKAIRVTAIDKEMSWYKTFTSEEQWLPPGKYSTPVLVQLMASRRSCRCFTGQPVDRDMLEDLIKIGITAPSGTNSQAWTFTILPTRKAVTSFAEQIASYFGRLNTTAEKTMLRLFLKLIGKGELDAYYHGYYQKIKETLEEWHATGKDRLFHGSTAAILVGSR
;
A
#
# COMPACT_ATOMS: atom_id res chain seq x y z
N MET A 1 2.90 22.71 -3.97
CA MET A 1 2.43 21.41 -4.49
C MET A 1 1.60 21.74 -5.71
N GLU A 2 1.97 21.23 -6.87
CA GLU A 2 1.20 21.45 -8.10
C GLU A 2 -0.14 20.71 -7.98
N GLU A 3 -1.25 21.36 -8.29
CA GLU A 3 -2.57 20.74 -8.21
C GLU A 3 -2.75 19.69 -9.31
N ASN A 4 -3.38 18.56 -8.95
CA ASN A 4 -3.70 17.51 -9.91
C ASN A 4 -4.69 18.04 -10.96
N ARG A 5 -4.45 17.75 -12.24
CA ARG A 5 -5.28 18.19 -13.36
C ARG A 5 -5.31 17.17 -14.49
N ILE A 6 -6.31 17.32 -15.35
CA ILE A 6 -6.43 16.59 -16.61
C ILE A 6 -6.10 17.57 -17.74
N GLU A 7 -5.09 17.25 -18.53
CA GLU A 7 -4.67 18.01 -19.70
C GLU A 7 -5.13 17.26 -20.97
N ILE A 8 -5.78 17.96 -21.90
CA ILE A 8 -6.26 17.38 -23.16
C ILE A 8 -5.68 18.16 -24.34
N ASP A 9 -4.90 17.47 -25.17
CA ASP A 9 -4.42 17.96 -26.45
C ASP A 9 -5.55 17.91 -27.48
N ARG A 10 -6.05 19.08 -27.88
CA ARG A 10 -7.17 19.20 -28.84
C ARG A 10 -6.79 18.85 -30.27
N ASP A 11 -5.52 18.95 -30.62
CA ASP A 11 -5.00 18.65 -31.96
C ASP A 11 -4.92 17.14 -32.16
N LEU A 12 -4.48 16.40 -31.13
CA LEU A 12 -4.48 14.93 -31.13
C LEU A 12 -5.88 14.32 -30.94
N CYS A 13 -6.77 14.99 -30.20
CA CYS A 13 -8.10 14.46 -29.92
C CYS A 13 -8.92 14.30 -31.21
N ASN A 14 -9.48 13.12 -31.49
CA ASN A 14 -10.33 12.90 -32.67
C ASN A 14 -11.85 12.89 -32.36
N GLY A 15 -12.24 13.22 -31.12
CA GLY A 15 -13.65 13.28 -30.74
C GLY A 15 -14.34 11.94 -30.49
N CYS A 16 -13.61 10.82 -30.42
CA CYS A 16 -14.23 9.49 -30.29
C CYS A 16 -15.07 9.24 -29.02
N GLY A 17 -14.95 10.08 -27.99
CA GLY A 17 -15.80 10.03 -26.81
C GLY A 17 -15.50 8.92 -25.80
N THR A 18 -14.55 8.00 -26.05
CA THR A 18 -14.29 6.87 -25.13
C THR A 18 -13.91 7.31 -23.72
N CYS A 19 -13.21 8.44 -23.58
CA CYS A 19 -12.87 9.02 -22.28
C CYS A 19 -14.09 9.48 -21.47
N VAL A 20 -15.16 9.93 -22.15
CA VAL A 20 -16.44 10.30 -21.53
C VAL A 20 -17.11 9.05 -20.98
N THR A 21 -17.18 7.99 -21.78
CA THR A 21 -17.84 6.72 -21.41
C THR A 21 -17.24 6.04 -20.18
N VAL A 22 -15.93 6.18 -19.95
CA VAL A 22 -15.25 5.51 -18.83
C VAL A 22 -15.07 6.39 -17.59
N CYS A 23 -15.46 7.67 -17.65
CA CYS A 23 -15.27 8.59 -16.53
C CYS A 23 -16.36 8.33 -15.48
N PRO A 24 -16.01 7.85 -14.27
CA PRO A 24 -17.01 7.54 -13.24
C PRO A 24 -17.64 8.78 -12.59
N THR A 25 -17.06 9.95 -12.83
CA THR A 25 -17.42 11.24 -12.20
C THR A 25 -17.88 12.27 -13.22
N ASP A 26 -18.16 11.86 -14.47
CA ASP A 26 -18.63 12.72 -15.56
C ASP A 26 -17.78 14.01 -15.76
N THR A 27 -16.49 13.93 -15.45
CA THR A 27 -15.57 15.07 -15.48
C THR A 27 -15.26 15.55 -16.90
N ILE A 28 -15.36 14.66 -17.90
CA ILE A 28 -15.03 14.94 -19.29
C ILE A 28 -16.30 14.85 -20.14
N SER A 29 -16.53 15.87 -20.97
CA SER A 29 -17.62 15.90 -21.97
C SER A 29 -17.06 16.17 -23.38
N LEU A 30 -17.91 16.00 -24.40
CA LEU A 30 -17.61 16.46 -25.75
C LEU A 30 -18.14 17.88 -25.96
N VAL A 31 -17.25 18.82 -26.26
CA VAL A 31 -17.57 20.21 -26.62
C VAL A 31 -16.95 20.48 -27.99
N ASP A 32 -17.77 20.94 -28.95
CA ASP A 32 -17.38 21.13 -30.35
C ASP A 32 -16.73 19.89 -30.97
N GLY A 33 -17.28 18.72 -30.65
CA GLY A 33 -16.78 17.43 -31.15
C GLY A 33 -15.43 16.99 -30.56
N LYS A 34 -14.92 17.64 -29.51
CA LYS A 34 -13.64 17.29 -28.87
C LYS A 34 -13.80 17.10 -27.36
N ALA A 35 -13.00 16.20 -26.79
CA ALA A 35 -12.99 15.98 -25.35
C ALA A 35 -12.54 17.27 -24.62
N THR A 36 -13.29 17.67 -23.60
CA THR A 36 -13.05 18.86 -22.77
C THR A 36 -13.35 18.51 -21.32
N VAL A 37 -12.52 19.00 -20.39
CA VAL A 37 -12.77 18.88 -18.95
C VAL A 37 -13.87 19.88 -18.58
N THR A 38 -15.02 19.38 -18.12
CA THR A 38 -16.21 20.19 -17.80
C THR A 38 -16.70 20.03 -16.37
N GLY A 39 -16.31 18.95 -15.68
CA GLY A 39 -16.65 18.71 -14.27
C GLY A 39 -15.49 18.97 -13.33
N GLU A 40 -15.81 19.15 -12.05
CA GLU A 40 -14.83 19.50 -10.99
C GLU A 40 -14.48 18.31 -10.08
N ASP A 41 -15.31 17.25 -10.06
CA ASP A 41 -15.22 16.12 -9.13
C ASP A 41 -14.23 15.00 -9.57
N SER A 42 -13.22 15.35 -10.36
CA SER A 42 -12.23 14.38 -10.84
C SER A 42 -11.54 13.67 -9.67
N ILE A 43 -11.59 12.34 -9.67
CA ILE A 43 -10.76 11.52 -8.77
C ILE A 43 -9.36 11.23 -9.34
N PHE A 44 -9.01 11.80 -10.51
CA PHE A 44 -7.71 11.66 -11.17
C PHE A 44 -7.22 10.20 -11.35
N CYS A 45 -8.16 9.26 -11.56
CA CYS A 45 -7.88 7.83 -11.67
C CYS A 45 -7.14 7.41 -12.95
N GLY A 46 -7.04 8.30 -13.95
CA GLY A 46 -6.29 8.03 -15.18
C GLY A 46 -6.99 7.18 -16.24
N HIS A 47 -8.22 6.70 -16.02
CA HIS A 47 -8.94 5.88 -17.00
C HIS A 47 -9.07 6.54 -18.37
N CYS A 48 -9.33 7.86 -18.39
CA CYS A 48 -9.42 8.65 -19.62
C CYS A 48 -8.11 8.65 -20.42
N ALA A 49 -6.96 8.76 -19.75
CA ALA A 49 -5.65 8.67 -20.37
C ALA A 49 -5.36 7.25 -20.88
N ALA A 50 -5.66 6.23 -20.06
CA ALA A 50 -5.40 4.83 -20.41
C ALA A 50 -6.20 4.34 -21.63
N ILE A 51 -7.44 4.81 -21.80
CA ILE A 51 -8.31 4.37 -22.91
C ILE A 51 -8.18 5.24 -24.17
N CYS A 52 -7.53 6.41 -24.10
CA CYS A 52 -7.48 7.33 -25.23
C CYS A 52 -6.63 6.76 -26.37
N PRO A 53 -7.23 6.40 -27.54
CA PRO A 53 -6.47 5.80 -28.63
C PRO A 53 -5.49 6.79 -29.27
N GLN A 54 -5.76 8.10 -29.15
CA GLN A 54 -4.91 9.16 -29.69
C GLN A 54 -3.83 9.61 -28.70
N LYS A 55 -3.79 9.06 -27.48
CA LYS A 55 -2.91 9.51 -26.39
C LYS A 55 -2.99 11.03 -26.14
N ALA A 56 -4.17 11.60 -26.36
CA ALA A 56 -4.42 13.03 -26.27
C ALA A 56 -4.66 13.54 -24.83
N ILE A 57 -4.68 12.65 -23.83
CA ILE A 57 -5.06 12.98 -22.45
C ILE A 57 -3.91 12.64 -21.50
N ARG A 58 -3.50 13.59 -20.67
CA ARG A 58 -2.54 13.43 -19.58
C ARG A 58 -3.22 13.75 -18.25
N VAL A 59 -2.93 12.95 -17.22
CA VAL A 59 -3.43 13.17 -15.85
C VAL A 59 -2.22 13.32 -14.94
N THR A 60 -2.02 14.50 -14.37
CA THR A 60 -0.77 14.82 -13.65
C THR A 60 -0.56 13.95 -12.41
N ALA A 61 -1.64 13.46 -11.80
CA ALA A 61 -1.60 12.54 -10.65
C ALA A 61 -0.94 11.18 -10.94
N ILE A 62 -0.83 10.78 -12.22
CA ILE A 62 -0.25 9.49 -12.65
C ILE A 62 0.83 9.68 -13.72
N ASP A 63 1.43 10.86 -13.76
CA ASP A 63 2.36 11.26 -14.81
C ASP A 63 3.76 10.62 -14.64
N LYS A 64 4.62 10.79 -15.65
CA LYS A 64 5.94 10.14 -15.83
C LYS A 64 6.86 10.13 -14.61
N GLU A 65 6.76 11.10 -13.71
CA GLU A 65 7.54 11.13 -12.47
C GLU A 65 7.24 9.92 -11.56
N MET A 66 6.02 9.36 -11.65
CA MET A 66 5.64 8.12 -10.97
C MET A 66 6.42 6.90 -11.47
N SER A 67 6.80 6.86 -12.75
CA SER A 67 7.53 5.75 -13.38
C SER A 67 9.07 5.84 -13.30
N TRP A 68 9.61 6.91 -12.70
CA TRP A 68 11.06 7.04 -12.50
C TRP A 68 11.52 6.24 -11.27
N TYR A 69 12.26 5.15 -11.48
CA TYR A 69 12.85 4.37 -10.38
C TYR A 69 14.35 4.68 -10.27
N LYS A 70 14.87 4.64 -9.05
CA LYS A 70 16.29 4.92 -8.79
C LYS A 70 17.18 3.71 -9.04
N THR A 71 16.63 2.51 -8.90
CA THR A 71 17.37 1.24 -8.92
C THR A 71 17.18 0.43 -10.20
N PHE A 72 16.24 0.79 -11.06
CA PHE A 72 15.98 0.15 -12.35
C PHE A 72 15.23 1.09 -13.31
N THR A 73 15.03 0.66 -14.55
CA THR A 73 14.20 1.38 -15.53
C THR A 73 12.91 0.62 -15.82
N SER A 74 11.83 1.35 -16.12
CA SER A 74 10.52 0.80 -16.47
C SER A 74 10.12 1.29 -17.85
N GLU A 75 9.40 0.44 -18.59
CA GLU A 75 8.66 0.90 -19.77
C GLU A 75 7.53 1.84 -19.31
N GLU A 76 7.35 2.97 -20.01
CA GLU A 76 6.32 3.97 -19.69
C GLU A 76 4.94 3.59 -20.25
N GLN A 77 4.88 2.59 -21.14
CA GLN A 77 3.67 2.24 -21.85
C GLN A 77 2.82 1.21 -21.08
N TRP A 78 1.53 1.51 -20.93
CA TRP A 78 0.53 0.58 -20.44
C TRP A 78 0.53 -0.73 -21.25
N LEU A 79 0.49 -1.87 -20.55
CA LEU A 79 0.35 -3.18 -21.16
C LEU A 79 -1.07 -3.32 -21.76
N PRO A 80 -1.23 -3.54 -23.07
CA PRO A 80 -2.55 -3.69 -23.66
C PRO A 80 -3.27 -4.96 -23.17
N PRO A 81 -4.62 -4.99 -23.13
CA PRO A 81 -5.37 -6.20 -22.83
C PRO A 81 -4.97 -7.37 -23.73
N GLY A 82 -4.65 -8.51 -23.14
CA GLY A 82 -4.22 -9.72 -23.86
C GLY A 82 -2.83 -9.64 -24.51
N LYS A 83 -2.06 -8.56 -24.29
CA LYS A 83 -0.70 -8.38 -24.82
C LYS A 83 0.37 -8.54 -23.72
N TYR A 84 0.18 -9.53 -22.86
CA TYR A 84 1.12 -9.90 -21.80
C TYR A 84 1.05 -11.41 -21.53
N SER A 85 2.11 -11.97 -20.94
CA SER A 85 2.15 -13.40 -20.61
C SER A 85 1.48 -13.67 -19.26
N THR A 86 0.22 -14.10 -19.29
CA THR A 86 -0.51 -14.53 -18.09
C THR A 86 0.21 -15.63 -17.29
N PRO A 87 0.81 -16.67 -17.92
CA PRO A 87 1.56 -17.69 -17.18
C PRO A 87 2.72 -17.11 -16.36
N VAL A 88 3.47 -16.15 -16.91
CA VAL A 88 4.58 -15.50 -16.21
C VAL A 88 4.07 -14.68 -15.02
N LEU A 89 2.97 -13.94 -15.19
CA LEU A 89 2.35 -13.20 -14.10
C LEU A 89 1.92 -14.14 -12.96
N VAL A 90 1.24 -15.25 -13.28
CA VAL A 90 0.81 -16.24 -12.30
C VAL A 90 2.00 -16.87 -11.58
N GLN A 91 3.06 -17.23 -12.31
CA GLN A 91 4.28 -17.78 -11.72
C GLN A 91 4.95 -16.78 -10.75
N LEU A 92 5.04 -15.51 -11.12
CA LEU A 92 5.58 -14.46 -10.26
C LEU A 92 4.76 -14.31 -8.98
N MET A 93 3.43 -14.25 -9.11
CA MET A 93 2.54 -14.11 -7.96
C MET A 93 2.61 -15.33 -7.02
N ALA A 94 2.60 -16.55 -7.57
CA ALA A 94 2.66 -17.79 -6.81
C ALA A 94 4.01 -18.00 -6.10
N SER A 95 5.09 -17.41 -6.64
CA SER A 95 6.44 -17.51 -6.05
C SER A 95 6.62 -16.65 -4.79
N ARG A 96 5.73 -15.70 -4.51
CA ARG A 96 5.81 -14.84 -3.32
C ARG A 96 5.52 -15.63 -2.04
N ARG A 97 6.33 -15.41 -1.00
CA ARG A 97 6.18 -16.08 0.31
C ARG A 97 6.26 -15.08 1.46
N SER A 98 5.57 -15.38 2.56
CA SER A 98 5.80 -14.74 3.85
C SER A 98 7.12 -15.28 4.44
N CYS A 99 8.23 -14.67 4.05
CA CYS A 99 9.56 -15.05 4.50
C CYS A 99 9.73 -14.81 6.01
N ARG A 100 10.35 -15.77 6.70
CA ARG A 100 10.63 -15.73 8.15
C ARG A 100 12.08 -16.12 8.48
N CYS A 101 12.95 -16.03 7.48
CA CYS A 101 14.37 -16.32 7.58
C CYS A 101 15.06 -15.36 6.61
N PHE A 102 15.65 -14.30 7.16
CA PHE A 102 16.33 -13.26 6.39
C PHE A 102 17.84 -13.40 6.55
N THR A 103 18.57 -13.03 5.51
CA THR A 103 20.03 -12.86 5.60
C THR A 103 20.35 -11.54 6.32
N GLY A 104 21.59 -11.38 6.78
CA GLY A 104 22.08 -10.11 7.33
C GLY A 104 22.40 -9.04 6.29
N GLN A 105 22.08 -9.27 5.01
CA GLN A 105 22.40 -8.32 3.94
C GLN A 105 21.53 -7.05 4.06
N PRO A 106 22.13 -5.85 4.07
CA PRO A 106 21.37 -4.61 4.08
C PRO A 106 20.63 -4.42 2.75
N VAL A 107 19.50 -3.70 2.81
CA VAL A 107 18.74 -3.28 1.64
C VAL A 107 18.93 -1.79 1.46
N ASP A 108 19.27 -1.36 0.25
CA ASP A 108 19.46 0.04 -0.05
C ASP A 108 18.17 0.85 0.13
N ARG A 109 18.29 2.09 0.60
CA ARG A 109 17.14 2.95 0.85
C ARG A 109 16.38 3.27 -0.44
N ASP A 110 17.08 3.51 -1.54
CA ASP A 110 16.47 3.81 -2.83
C ASP A 110 15.65 2.61 -3.34
N MET A 111 16.11 1.39 -3.06
CA MET A 111 15.34 0.18 -3.36
C MET A 111 14.05 0.11 -2.52
N LEU A 112 14.09 0.47 -1.24
CA LEU A 112 12.91 0.51 -0.38
C LEU A 112 11.89 1.57 -0.86
N GLU A 113 12.38 2.73 -1.31
CA GLU A 113 11.54 3.79 -1.89
C GLU A 113 10.93 3.35 -3.22
N ASP A 114 11.71 2.72 -4.11
CA ASP A 114 11.20 2.17 -5.37
C ASP A 114 10.14 1.07 -5.13
N LEU A 115 10.31 0.22 -4.11
CA LEU A 115 9.30 -0.78 -3.73
C LEU A 115 7.99 -0.13 -3.27
N ILE A 116 8.04 1.00 -2.57
CA ILE A 116 6.84 1.77 -2.22
C ILE A 116 6.21 2.37 -3.47
N LYS A 117 7.01 2.91 -4.40
CA LYS A 117 6.52 3.41 -5.69
C LYS A 117 5.81 2.33 -6.51
N ILE A 118 6.30 1.08 -6.47
CA ILE A 118 5.57 -0.06 -7.04
C ILE A 118 4.27 -0.30 -6.29
N GLY A 119 4.31 -0.28 -4.95
CA GLY A 119 3.15 -0.51 -4.09
C GLY A 119 1.98 0.45 -4.34
N ILE A 120 2.25 1.73 -4.55
CA ILE A 120 1.21 2.75 -4.82
C ILE A 120 0.54 2.62 -6.19
N THR A 121 1.04 1.73 -7.07
CA THR A 121 0.36 1.40 -8.33
C THR A 121 -0.88 0.52 -8.11
N ALA A 122 -1.05 -0.04 -6.91
CA ALA A 122 -2.27 -0.75 -6.57
C ALA A 122 -3.48 0.20 -6.69
N PRO A 123 -4.62 -0.26 -7.23
CA PRO A 123 -5.83 0.55 -7.25
C PRO A 123 -6.43 0.68 -5.85
N SER A 124 -7.16 1.76 -5.62
CA SER A 124 -7.99 1.96 -4.42
C SER A 124 -9.39 2.47 -4.80
N GLY A 125 -10.37 2.23 -3.93
CA GLY A 125 -11.69 2.86 -4.07
C GLY A 125 -11.55 4.37 -4.18
N THR A 126 -12.28 4.97 -5.13
CA THR A 126 -12.26 6.41 -5.48
C THR A 126 -10.86 7.01 -5.71
N ASN A 127 -9.85 6.19 -6.02
CA ASN A 127 -8.45 6.62 -6.09
C ASN A 127 -7.94 7.37 -4.82
N SER A 128 -8.54 7.09 -3.66
CA SER A 128 -8.23 7.75 -2.39
C SER A 128 -6.82 7.48 -1.85
N GLN A 129 -6.24 6.32 -2.20
CA GLN A 129 -4.89 5.92 -1.79
C GLN A 129 -4.62 6.17 -0.30
N ALA A 130 -5.58 5.80 0.56
CA ALA A 130 -5.59 6.08 2.00
C ALA A 130 -4.51 5.31 2.80
N TRP A 131 -3.43 4.89 2.15
CA TRP A 131 -2.29 4.22 2.76
C TRP A 131 -1.20 5.21 3.16
N THR A 132 -0.47 4.86 4.21
CA THR A 132 0.80 5.48 4.57
C THR A 132 1.88 4.42 4.63
N PHE A 133 3.08 4.78 4.18
CA PHE A 133 4.25 3.91 4.19
C PHE A 133 5.31 4.51 5.11
N THR A 134 5.80 3.73 6.06
CA THR A 134 6.93 4.11 6.93
C THR A 134 8.09 3.16 6.68
N ILE A 135 9.24 3.70 6.30
CA ILE A 135 10.46 2.93 6.06
C ILE A 135 11.26 2.81 7.36
N LEU A 136 11.57 1.58 7.75
CA LEU A 136 12.58 1.24 8.75
C LEU A 136 13.82 0.72 8.00
N PRO A 137 14.78 1.58 7.64
CA PRO A 137 15.80 1.24 6.63
C PRO A 137 16.96 0.39 7.19
N THR A 138 17.00 0.15 8.50
CA THR A 138 18.10 -0.56 9.14
C THR A 138 17.60 -1.55 10.18
N ARG A 139 18.42 -2.57 10.48
CA ARG A 139 18.11 -3.57 11.49
C ARG A 139 17.82 -2.93 12.84
N LYS A 140 18.60 -1.89 13.19
CA LYS A 140 18.42 -1.13 14.43
C LYS A 140 17.06 -0.41 14.49
N ALA A 141 16.59 0.15 13.38
CA ALA A 141 15.26 0.77 13.32
C ALA A 141 14.14 -0.28 13.49
N VAL A 142 14.29 -1.45 12.84
CA VAL A 142 13.37 -2.58 12.98
C VAL A 142 13.31 -3.09 14.42
N THR A 143 14.47 -3.31 15.07
CA THR A 143 14.51 -3.77 16.47
C THR A 143 13.94 -2.75 17.43
N SER A 144 14.23 -1.46 17.24
CA SER A 144 13.66 -0.39 18.08
C SER A 144 12.13 -0.31 17.98
N PHE A 145 11.58 -0.55 16.79
CA PHE A 145 10.12 -0.65 16.65
C PHE A 145 9.56 -1.93 17.28
N ALA A 146 10.28 -3.06 17.16
CA ALA A 146 9.90 -4.31 17.79
C ALA A 146 9.85 -4.21 19.32
N GLU A 147 10.80 -3.51 19.94
CA GLU A 147 10.82 -3.25 21.38
C GLU A 147 9.59 -2.46 21.85
N GLN A 148 9.12 -1.50 21.05
CA GLN A 148 7.89 -0.75 21.34
C GLN A 148 6.66 -1.65 21.29
N ILE A 149 6.58 -2.54 20.28
CA ILE A 149 5.51 -3.54 20.18
C ILE A 149 5.56 -4.51 21.37
N ALA A 150 6.75 -4.99 21.73
CA ALA A 150 6.95 -5.88 22.88
C ALA A 150 6.49 -5.21 24.19
N SER A 151 6.86 -3.95 24.40
CA SER A 151 6.42 -3.15 25.55
C SER A 151 4.90 -2.94 25.60
N TYR A 152 4.27 -2.69 24.45
CA TYR A 152 2.81 -2.60 24.35
C TYR A 152 2.14 -3.92 24.76
N PHE A 153 2.56 -5.04 24.18
CA PHE A 153 1.98 -6.36 24.49
C PHE A 153 2.27 -6.82 25.92
N GLY A 154 3.43 -6.47 26.48
CA GLY A 154 3.73 -6.70 27.89
C GLY A 154 2.71 -6.01 28.81
N ARG A 155 2.45 -4.71 28.57
CA ARG A 155 1.42 -3.96 29.31
C ARG A 155 0.01 -4.51 29.09
N LEU A 156 -0.31 -4.94 27.88
CA LEU A 156 -1.59 -5.58 27.57
C LEU A 156 -1.76 -6.89 28.35
N ASN A 157 -0.72 -7.74 28.41
CA ASN A 157 -0.74 -8.97 29.20
C ASN A 157 -0.95 -8.70 30.69
N THR A 158 -0.22 -7.75 31.28
CA THR A 158 -0.42 -7.35 32.69
C THR A 158 -1.85 -6.84 32.95
N THR A 159 -2.45 -6.18 31.96
CA THR A 159 -3.84 -5.72 32.07
C THR A 159 -4.82 -6.89 31.95
N ALA A 160 -4.58 -7.82 31.04
CA ALA A 160 -5.41 -8.99 30.80
C ALA A 160 -5.41 -10.00 31.97
N GLU A 161 -4.35 -10.05 32.79
CA GLU A 161 -4.31 -10.88 34.00
C GLU A 161 -5.38 -10.50 35.03
N LYS A 162 -5.89 -9.26 35.00
CA LYS A 162 -6.90 -8.77 35.95
C LYS A 162 -8.27 -9.37 35.64
N THR A 163 -8.54 -10.56 36.20
CA THR A 163 -9.80 -11.29 36.00
C THR A 163 -11.05 -10.46 36.26
N MET A 164 -11.06 -9.65 37.33
CA MET A 164 -12.20 -8.77 37.63
C MET A 164 -12.43 -7.70 36.55
N LEU A 165 -11.36 -7.12 36.00
CA LEU A 165 -11.46 -6.14 34.92
C LEU A 165 -12.01 -6.80 33.65
N ARG A 166 -11.52 -8.00 33.30
CA ARG A 166 -12.02 -8.75 32.13
C ARG A 166 -13.51 -9.07 32.25
N LEU A 167 -13.93 -9.60 33.40
CA LEU A 167 -15.33 -9.94 33.64
C LEU A 167 -16.22 -8.70 33.58
N PHE A 168 -15.80 -7.60 34.20
CA PHE A 168 -16.52 -6.33 34.14
C PHE A 168 -16.66 -5.80 32.71
N LEU A 169 -15.55 -5.71 31.96
CA LEU A 169 -15.56 -5.23 30.58
C LEU A 169 -16.44 -6.10 29.69
N LYS A 170 -16.39 -7.43 29.86
CA LYS A 170 -17.27 -8.37 29.16
C LYS A 170 -18.76 -8.13 29.46
N LEU A 171 -19.12 -7.87 30.72
CA LEU A 171 -20.51 -7.60 31.13
C LEU A 171 -21.08 -6.32 30.49
N ILE A 172 -20.26 -5.29 30.29
CA ILE A 172 -20.68 -4.05 29.62
C ILE A 172 -20.51 -4.08 28.09
N GLY A 173 -20.37 -5.27 27.51
CA GLY A 173 -20.27 -5.48 26.05
C GLY A 173 -18.88 -5.25 25.44
N LYS A 174 -17.83 -5.07 26.25
CA LYS A 174 -16.44 -4.87 25.83
C LYS A 174 -15.58 -6.10 26.13
N GLY A 175 -15.92 -7.23 25.51
CA GLY A 175 -15.31 -8.54 25.77
C GLY A 175 -13.91 -8.77 25.17
N GLU A 176 -13.33 -7.79 24.48
CA GLU A 176 -12.10 -7.94 23.69
C GLU A 176 -10.90 -8.36 24.57
N LEU A 177 -10.80 -7.81 25.78
CA LEU A 177 -9.73 -8.17 26.71
C LEU A 177 -9.86 -9.62 27.22
N ASP A 178 -11.10 -10.11 27.37
CA ASP A 178 -11.37 -11.50 27.75
C ASP A 178 -11.05 -12.47 26.62
N ALA A 179 -11.45 -12.13 25.39
CA ALA A 179 -11.10 -12.88 24.19
C ALA A 179 -9.58 -12.92 23.97
N TYR A 180 -8.90 -11.79 24.17
CA TYR A 180 -7.44 -11.71 24.13
C TYR A 180 -6.78 -12.64 25.15
N TYR A 181 -7.26 -12.63 26.40
CA TYR A 181 -6.70 -13.47 27.46
C TYR A 181 -6.76 -14.95 27.12
N HIS A 182 -7.92 -15.44 26.66
CA HIS A 182 -8.08 -16.86 26.33
C HIS A 182 -7.43 -17.25 25.00
N GLY A 183 -7.31 -16.32 24.04
CA GLY A 183 -6.77 -16.62 22.71
C GLY A 183 -5.26 -16.41 22.54
N TYR A 184 -4.68 -15.44 23.25
CA TYR A 184 -3.33 -14.93 22.91
C TYR A 184 -2.41 -14.71 24.11
N TYR A 185 -2.92 -14.44 25.32
CA TYR A 185 -2.10 -14.07 26.48
C TYR A 185 -0.91 -15.01 26.70
N GLN A 186 -1.16 -16.32 26.74
CA GLN A 186 -0.13 -17.31 27.04
C GLN A 186 0.97 -17.33 25.98
N LYS A 187 0.58 -17.33 24.70
CA LYS A 187 1.52 -17.31 23.58
C LYS A 187 2.37 -16.03 23.55
N ILE A 188 1.75 -14.88 23.82
CA ILE A 188 2.45 -13.59 23.88
C ILE A 188 3.42 -13.57 25.05
N LYS A 189 3.01 -14.08 26.23
CA LYS A 189 3.86 -14.19 27.41
C LYS A 189 5.11 -15.03 27.12
N GLU A 190 4.92 -16.24 26.60
CA GLU A 190 6.03 -17.13 26.21
C GLU A 190 6.94 -16.51 25.15
N THR A 191 6.37 -15.79 24.18
CA THR A 191 7.14 -15.12 23.12
C THR A 191 8.01 -14.00 23.69
N LEU A 192 7.48 -13.20 24.62
CA LEU A 192 8.25 -12.14 25.27
C LEU A 192 9.36 -12.71 26.18
N GLU A 193 9.05 -13.77 26.93
CA GLU A 193 10.05 -14.49 27.74
C GLU A 193 11.19 -15.07 26.86
N GLU A 194 10.86 -15.71 25.73
CA GLU A 194 11.85 -16.24 24.78
C GLU A 194 12.70 -15.10 24.17
N TRP A 195 12.06 -13.97 23.82
CA TRP A 195 12.76 -12.78 23.32
C TRP A 195 13.79 -12.28 24.34
N HIS A 196 13.37 -12.08 25.60
CA HIS A 196 14.27 -11.55 26.63
C HIS A 196 15.40 -12.52 26.99
N ALA A 197 15.13 -13.83 26.98
CA ALA A 197 16.12 -14.85 27.30
C ALA A 197 17.14 -15.10 26.18
N THR A 198 16.71 -15.06 24.91
CA THR A 198 17.52 -15.53 23.77
C THR A 198 17.80 -14.49 22.70
N GLY A 199 17.12 -13.34 22.73
CA GLY A 199 17.14 -12.34 21.67
C GLY A 199 16.44 -12.79 20.37
N LYS A 200 15.68 -13.90 20.41
CA LYS A 200 15.01 -14.43 19.22
C LYS A 200 13.86 -13.54 18.77
N ASP A 201 14.04 -12.94 17.61
CA ASP A 201 13.05 -12.08 16.97
C ASP A 201 11.96 -12.91 16.28
N ARG A 202 10.83 -13.07 16.97
CA ARG A 202 9.62 -13.73 16.41
C ARG A 202 8.73 -12.79 15.61
N LEU A 203 8.98 -11.48 15.66
CA LEU A 203 8.12 -10.47 15.07
C LEU A 203 8.55 -10.09 13.65
N PHE A 204 9.84 -9.79 13.49
CA PHE A 204 10.45 -9.43 12.20
C PHE A 204 11.41 -10.49 11.67
N HIS A 205 11.62 -11.58 12.41
CA HIS A 205 12.37 -12.76 11.97
C HIS A 205 13.81 -12.46 11.49
N GLY A 206 14.44 -11.42 12.06
CA GLY A 206 15.79 -11.02 11.71
C GLY A 206 15.89 -10.17 10.45
N SER A 207 14.79 -9.61 9.93
CA SER A 207 14.85 -8.71 8.77
C SER A 207 15.76 -7.51 9.02
N THR A 208 16.49 -7.10 7.98
CA THR A 208 17.43 -5.96 8.01
C THR A 208 16.76 -4.63 7.74
N ALA A 209 15.58 -4.64 7.14
CA ALA A 209 14.72 -3.48 6.93
C ALA A 209 13.25 -3.91 6.98
N ALA A 210 12.34 -2.94 7.09
CA ALA A 210 10.91 -3.17 6.98
C ALA A 210 10.21 -1.94 6.37
N ILE A 211 9.13 -2.19 5.63
CA ILE A 211 8.17 -1.17 5.22
C ILE A 211 6.89 -1.45 6.00
N LEU A 212 6.47 -0.51 6.83
CA LEU A 212 5.21 -0.58 7.55
C LEU A 212 4.12 0.09 6.70
N VAL A 213 3.03 -0.63 6.48
CA VAL A 213 1.87 -0.12 5.75
C VAL A 213 0.75 0.14 6.75
N GLY A 214 0.30 1.40 6.81
CA GLY A 214 -0.85 1.83 7.62
C GLY A 214 -1.97 2.37 6.74
N SER A 215 -3.16 2.51 7.31
CA SER A 215 -4.25 3.31 6.74
C SER A 215 -4.40 4.59 7.56
N ARG A 216 -4.76 5.68 6.89
CA ARG A 216 -5.38 6.83 7.58
C ARG A 216 -6.88 6.63 7.70
#